data_AF-A0A5V5HME7-F1
#
_entry.id   AF-A0A5V5HME7-F1
#
_cell.length_a   1.000
_cell.length_b   1.000
_cell.length_c   1.000
_cell.angle_alpha   90.00
_cell.angle_beta   90.00
_cell.angle_gamma   90.00
#
_symmetry.space_group_name_H-M   'P 1'
#
loop_
_entity.id
_entity.type
_entity.pdbx_description
1 polymer ?
#
loop_
_entity_poly.entity_id
_entity_poly.type
_entity_poly.pdbx_seq_one_letter_code
_entity_poly.pdbx_strand_id
1 'polypeptide(L)' 'MIKLILSAPVPAMAVAFEHSFQNTENVEIIPGPFETIPEFDCMVSAANSFGLMDGGVDAAITAYFGPQLQERVQQ' A
#
# COMPACT_ATOMS: atom_id res chain seq x y z
N MET A 1 16.55 -10.10 -4.53
CA MET A 1 15.98 -10.12 -3.17
C MET A 1 14.87 -9.08 -3.16
N ILE A 2 13.68 -9.40 -2.67
CA ILE A 2 12.52 -8.49 -2.70
C ILE A 2 12.64 -7.50 -1.53
N LYS A 3 12.42 -6.21 -1.80
CA LYS A 3 12.29 -5.16 -0.77
C LYS A 3 10.81 -4.99 -0.42
N LEU A 4 10.47 -5.05 0.86
CA LEU A 4 9.12 -4.77 1.35
C LEU A 4 9.03 -3.30 1.77
N ILE A 5 8.10 -2.57 1.18
CA ILE A 5 7.83 -1.17 1.52
C ILE A 5 6.52 -1.11 2.31
N LEU A 6 6.56 -0.54 3.51
CA LEU A 6 5.40 -0.28 4.36
C LEU A 6 5.06 1.21 4.33
N SER A 7 4.08 1.58 3.49
CA SER A 7 3.50 2.93 3.48
C SER A 7 2.63 3.15 4.72
N ALA A 8 2.91 4.21 5.47
CA ALA A 8 2.23 4.51 6.71
C ALA A 8 1.78 5.98 6.79
N PRO A 9 0.60 6.33 6.25
CA PRO A 9 0.08 7.70 6.30
C PRO A 9 -0.32 8.16 7.71
N VAL A 10 -0.56 7.22 8.63
CA VAL A 10 -0.86 7.52 10.04
C VAL A 10 0.44 7.48 10.85
N PRO A 11 0.87 8.58 11.51
CA PRO A 11 2.16 8.65 12.19
C PRO A 11 2.35 7.56 13.26
N ALA A 12 1.31 7.26 14.05
CA ALA A 12 1.39 6.21 15.07
C ALA A 12 1.64 4.82 14.46
N MET A 13 1.19 4.58 13.23
CA MET A 13 1.43 3.34 12.51
C MET A 13 2.87 3.24 12.01
N ALA A 14 3.44 4.34 11.51
CA ALA A 14 4.85 4.40 11.12
C ALA A 14 5.77 4.04 12.30
N VAL A 15 5.54 4.65 13.47
CA VAL A 15 6.28 4.35 14.71
C VAL A 15 6.12 2.88 15.11
N ALA A 16 4.90 2.33 15.01
CA ALA A 16 4.65 0.92 15.35
C ALA A 16 5.37 -0.04 14.38
N PHE A 17 5.40 0.27 13.08
CA PHE A 17 6.15 -0.51 12.09
C PHE A 17 7.65 -0.42 12.31
N GLU A 18 8.20 0.78 12.53
CA GLU A 18 9.61 0.95 12.85
C GLU A 18 10.02 0.10 14.05
N HIS A 19 9.25 0.14 15.14
CA HIS A 19 9.53 -0.67 16.32
C HIS A 19 9.42 -2.19 16.04
N SER A 20 8.41 -2.61 15.27
CA SER A 20 8.16 -4.04 15.00
C SER A 20 9.18 -4.64 14.02
N PHE A 21 9.69 -3.85 13.08
CA PHE A 21 10.57 -4.29 12.01
C PHE A 21 12.02 -3.78 12.14
N GLN A 22 12.39 -3.16 13.27
CA GLN A 22 13.71 -2.54 13.51
C GLN A 22 14.94 -3.42 13.19
N ASN A 23 14.81 -4.75 13.25
CA ASN A 23 15.90 -5.70 12.97
C ASN A 23 15.59 -6.62 11.78
N THR A 24 14.66 -6.23 10.91
CA THR A 24 14.28 -7.01 9.72
C THR A 24 14.96 -6.41 8.49
N GLU A 25 15.82 -7.18 7.86
CA GLU A 25 16.44 -6.76 6.60
C GLU A 25 15.39 -6.63 5.48
N ASN A 26 15.65 -5.73 4.54
CA ASN A 26 14.82 -5.48 3.35
C ASN A 26 13.40 -4.98 3.63
N VAL A 27 13.13 -4.44 4.82
CA VAL A 27 11.89 -3.73 5.13
C VAL A 27 12.20 -2.23 5.22
N GLU A 28 11.45 -1.43 4.49
CA GLU A 28 11.51 0.04 4.55
C GLU A 28 10.14 0.58 4.96
N ILE A 29 10.14 1.44 5.97
CA ILE A 29 8.94 2.14 6.44
C ILE A 29 8.96 3.54 5.82
N ILE A 30 7.90 3.90 5.10
CA ILE A 30 7.75 5.24 4.52
C ILE A 30 6.57 5.93 5.21
N PRO A 31 6.83 6.94 6.06
CA PRO A 31 5.77 7.75 6.66
C PRO A 31 5.11 8.59 5.57
N GLY A 32 3.87 8.27 5.25
CA GLY A 32 3.13 8.91 4.16
C GLY A 32 2.29 7.92 3.34
N PRO A 33 1.41 8.46 2.49
CA PRO A 33 0.58 7.65 1.61
C PRO A 33 1.43 7.11 0.45
N PHE A 34 1.01 6.03 -0.20
CA PHE A 34 1.86 5.30 -1.14
C PHE A 34 2.19 6.11 -2.40
N GLU A 35 1.36 7.09 -2.74
CA GLU A 35 1.49 7.97 -3.88
C GLU A 35 2.75 8.83 -3.81
N THR A 36 3.35 8.99 -2.62
CA THR A 36 4.63 9.69 -2.45
C THR A 36 5.84 8.80 -2.74
N ILE A 37 5.64 7.50 -2.95
CA ILE A 37 6.71 6.54 -3.22
C ILE A 37 7.01 6.61 -4.73
N PRO A 38 8.24 6.97 -5.14
CA PRO A 38 8.55 7.23 -6.53
C PRO A 38 8.56 5.98 -7.41
N GLU A 39 8.92 4.82 -6.84
CA GLU A 39 9.08 3.57 -7.58
C GLU A 39 8.77 2.36 -6.69
N PHE A 40 7.96 1.45 -7.21
CA PHE A 40 7.67 0.13 -6.66
C PHE A 40 7.12 -0.79 -7.75
N ASP A 41 7.44 -2.08 -7.68
CA ASP A 41 7.04 -3.06 -8.71
C ASP A 41 5.61 -3.57 -8.53
N CYS A 42 5.14 -3.66 -7.29
CA CYS A 42 3.83 -4.20 -6.95
C CYS A 42 3.29 -3.58 -5.65
N MET A 43 1.97 -3.64 -5.50
CA MET A 43 1.27 -3.09 -4.34
C MET A 43 0.24 -4.10 -3.83
N VAL A 44 0.09 -4.15 -2.51
CA VAL A 44 -0.94 -4.94 -1.84
C VAL A 44 -2.15 -4.06 -1.59
N SER A 45 -3.31 -4.49 -2.07
CA SER A 45 -4.61 -3.88 -1.80
C SER A 45 -5.29 -4.63 -0.65
N ALA A 46 -5.89 -3.89 0.29
CA ALA A 46 -6.64 -4.45 1.42
C ALA A 46 -8.12 -4.67 1.04
N ALA A 47 -8.33 -5.29 -0.13
CA ALA A 47 -9.62 -5.44 -0.79
C ALA A 47 -10.63 -6.29 -0.02
N ASN A 48 -11.89 -6.16 -0.43
CA ASN A 48 -12.97 -7.09 -0.10
C ASN A 48 -13.07 -8.24 -1.13
N SER A 49 -13.89 -9.25 -0.82
CA SER A 49 -14.05 -10.45 -1.66
C SER A 49 -14.79 -10.24 -2.98
N PHE A 50 -15.36 -9.06 -3.23
CA PHE A 50 -16.08 -8.73 -4.47
C PHE A 50 -15.23 -7.93 -5.46
N GLY A 51 -13.98 -7.60 -5.10
CA GLY A 51 -13.11 -6.78 -5.93
C GLY A 51 -13.60 -5.34 -6.09
N LEU A 52 -14.50 -4.86 -5.23
CA LEU A 52 -14.87 -3.44 -5.18
C LEU A 52 -13.71 -2.65 -4.57
N MET A 53 -13.36 -1.53 -5.19
CA MET A 53 -12.18 -0.73 -4.81
C MET A 53 -12.57 0.73 -4.48
N ASP A 54 -13.65 0.89 -3.72
CA ASP A 54 -14.32 2.18 -3.47
C ASP A 54 -14.05 2.76 -2.07
N GLY A 55 -13.35 2.03 -1.21
CA GLY A 55 -13.05 2.44 0.17
C GLY A 55 -11.56 2.46 0.50
N GLY A 56 -11.19 3.31 1.48
CA GLY A 56 -9.86 3.29 2.11
C GLY A 56 -8.69 3.32 1.12
N VAL A 57 -7.75 2.39 1.29
CA VAL A 57 -6.57 2.29 0.41
C VAL A 57 -6.96 1.90 -1.02
N ASP A 58 -8.03 1.13 -1.22
CA ASP A 58 -8.44 0.70 -2.56
C ASP A 58 -9.00 1.86 -3.38
N ALA A 59 -9.71 2.79 -2.72
CA ALA A 59 -10.14 4.03 -3.34
C ALA A 59 -8.94 4.88 -3.78
N ALA A 60 -7.89 4.97 -2.96
CA ALA A 60 -6.67 5.69 -3.28
C ALA A 60 -5.90 5.02 -4.43
N ILE A 61 -5.79 3.69 -4.43
CA ILE A 61 -5.21 2.89 -5.52
C ILE A 61 -5.98 3.13 -6.83
N THR A 62 -7.31 3.08 -6.79
CA THR A 62 -8.15 3.30 -7.97
C THR A 62 -8.07 4.75 -8.45
N ALA A 63 -7.97 5.73 -7.56
CA ALA A 63 -7.77 7.13 -7.93
C ALA A 63 -6.40 7.35 -8.60
N TYR A 64 -5.36 6.63 -8.17
CA TYR A 64 -4.01 6.74 -8.70
C TYR A 64 -3.84 6.03 -10.06
N PHE A 65 -4.31 4.79 -10.18
CA PHE A 65 -4.13 3.98 -11.40
C PHE A 65 -5.30 4.06 -12.38
N GLY A 66 -6.45 4.56 -11.94
CA GLY A 66 -7.67 4.73 -12.71
C GLY A 66 -8.73 3.62 -12.49
N PRO A 67 -10.01 3.92 -12.81
CA PRO A 67 -11.15 3.04 -12.54
C PRO A 67 -11.10 1.69 -13.29
N GLN A 68 -10.39 1.62 -14.42
CA GLN A 68 -10.17 0.40 -15.18
C GLN A 68 -9.38 -0.67 -14.40
N LEU A 69 -8.75 -0.30 -13.28
CA LEU A 69 -8.14 -1.29 -12.39
C LEU A 69 -9.18 -2.18 -11.73
N GLN A 70 -10.27 -1.61 -11.21
CA GLN A 70 -11.34 -2.38 -10.58
C GLN A 70 -11.96 -3.37 -11.57
N GLU A 71 -12.24 -2.92 -12.79
CA GLU A 71 -12.78 -3.76 -13.86
C GLU A 71 -11.89 -4.97 -14.17
N ARG A 72 -10.57 -4.83 -14.06
CA ARG A 72 -9.60 -5.92 -14.28
C ARG A 72 -9.50 -6.86 -13.09
N VAL A 73 -9.68 -6.36 -11.87
CA VAL A 73 -9.69 -7.18 -10.65
C VAL A 73 -10.93 -8.07 -10.57
N GLN A 74 -12.06 -7.61 -11.13
CA GLN A 74 -13.34 -8.33 -11.11
C GLN A 74 -13.51 -9.37 -12.23
N GLN A 75 -12.50 -9.56 -13.10
CA GLN A 75 -12.49 -10.60 -14.16
C GLN A 75 -12.10 -11.97 -13.61
#